data_AF-X1RDI6-F1
#
_entry.id   AF-X1RDI6-F1
#
_cell.length_a   1.000
_cell.length_b   1.000
_cell.length_c   1.000
_cell.angle_alpha   90.00
_cell.angle_beta   90.00
_cell.angle_gamma   90.00
#
_symmetry.space_group_name_H-M   'P 1'
#
loop_
_entity.id
_entity.type
_entity.pdbx_description
1 polymer ?
#
loop_
_entity_poly.entity_id
_entity_poly.type
_entity_poly.pdbx_seq_one_letter_code
_entity_poly.pdbx_strand_id
1 'polypeptide(L)'
;YTAKEIVSNGEKYIRHYIGGEAIVSMGKAVDYAKRGLDGIISVIPFNCMPGLTVAGFIPKFRKDNNNIPFVSIEYDGFQDSTREVKIDTFVAQVKERYENKKYTKPL
;
A
#
# COMPACT_ATOMS: atom_id res chain seq x y z
N TYR A 1 -30.10 15.72 -23.21
CA TYR A 1 -29.88 14.80 -22.08
C TYR A 1 -29.73 15.60 -20.81
N THR A 2 -30.46 15.21 -19.78
CA THR A 2 -30.23 15.66 -18.42
C THR A 2 -29.02 14.91 -17.83
N ALA A 3 -28.30 15.52 -16.88
CA ALA A 3 -27.09 14.91 -16.29
C ALA A 3 -27.36 13.58 -15.57
N LYS A 4 -28.55 13.43 -14.95
CA LYS A 4 -28.98 12.17 -14.32
C LYS A 4 -29.12 11.05 -15.34
N GLU A 5 -29.58 11.35 -16.54
CA GLU A 5 -29.62 10.37 -17.63
C GLU A 5 -28.20 9.99 -18.07
N ILE A 6 -27.26 10.93 -18.14
CA ILE A 6 -25.85 10.62 -18.50
C ILE A 6 -25.22 9.67 -17.47
N VAL A 7 -25.41 9.89 -16.17
CA VAL A 7 -24.87 9.03 -15.12
C VAL A 7 -25.60 7.69 -15.08
N SER A 8 -26.92 7.66 -15.19
CA SER A 8 -27.69 6.41 -15.30
C SER A 8 -27.30 5.61 -16.55
N ASN A 9 -26.98 6.30 -17.65
CA ASN A 9 -26.36 5.69 -18.81
C ASN A 9 -24.96 5.14 -18.44
N GLY A 10 -24.16 5.88 -17.68
CA GLY A 10 -22.86 5.47 -17.13
C GLY A 10 -22.91 4.27 -16.18
N GLU A 11 -23.97 4.14 -15.39
CA GLU A 11 -24.20 3.02 -14.47
C GLU A 11 -24.46 1.70 -15.22
N LYS A 12 -24.88 1.80 -16.50
CA LYS A 12 -24.84 0.67 -17.44
C LYS A 12 -23.41 0.17 -17.70
N TYR A 13 -22.40 1.04 -17.55
CA TYR A 13 -21.01 0.78 -17.94
C TYR A 13 -20.03 0.60 -16.77
N ILE A 14 -20.24 1.27 -15.63
CA ILE A 14 -19.37 1.12 -14.47
C ILE A 14 -20.19 1.11 -13.19
N ARG A 15 -19.94 0.10 -12.34
CA ARG A 15 -20.54 0.04 -11.02
C ARG A 15 -20.14 1.30 -10.27
N HIS A 16 -21.10 1.88 -9.55
CA HIS A 16 -20.82 3.02 -8.68
C HIS A 16 -19.66 2.75 -7.71
N TYR A 17 -19.42 1.48 -7.34
CA TYR A 17 -18.32 1.08 -6.47
C TYR A 17 -17.07 0.66 -7.24
N ILE A 18 -16.31 1.66 -7.68
CA ILE A 18 -14.92 1.50 -8.11
C ILE A 18 -14.06 1.70 -6.85
N GLY A 19 -13.44 0.65 -6.30
CA GLY A 19 -12.59 0.80 -5.11
C GLY A 19 -12.48 -0.39 -4.16
N GLY A 20 -13.06 -1.55 -4.50
CA GLY A 20 -13.01 -2.75 -3.64
C GLY A 20 -11.60 -3.29 -3.38
N GLU A 21 -10.64 -3.06 -4.27
CA GLU A 21 -9.29 -3.61 -4.13
C GLU A 21 -8.44 -2.84 -3.12
N ALA A 22 -8.56 -1.51 -3.09
CA ALA A 22 -7.76 -0.67 -2.19
C ALA A 22 -8.09 -0.96 -0.72
N ILE A 23 -9.37 -1.16 -0.39
CA ILE A 23 -9.79 -1.51 0.97
C ILE A 23 -9.29 -2.90 1.39
N VAL A 24 -9.22 -3.86 0.47
CA VAL A 24 -8.67 -5.20 0.75
C VAL A 24 -7.16 -5.12 1.00
N SER A 25 -6.42 -4.37 0.18
CA SER A 25 -4.98 -4.17 0.37
C SER A 25 -4.66 -3.48 1.70
N MET A 26 -5.42 -2.44 2.07
CA MET A 26 -5.27 -1.79 3.38
C MET A 26 -5.66 -2.73 4.53
N GLY A 27 -6.73 -3.51 4.38
CA GLY A 27 -7.12 -4.53 5.35
C GLY A 27 -6.02 -5.57 5.57
N LYS A 28 -5.33 -5.98 4.51
CA LYS A 28 -4.19 -6.91 4.61
C LYS A 28 -2.98 -6.27 5.29
N ALA A 29 -2.73 -4.98 5.06
CA ALA A 29 -1.71 -4.24 5.79
C ALA A 29 -2.00 -4.23 7.30
N VAL A 30 -3.26 -4.02 7.71
CA VAL A 30 -3.69 -4.12 9.11
C VAL A 30 -3.46 -5.52 9.68
N ASP A 31 -3.82 -6.58 8.94
CA ASP A 31 -3.54 -7.98 9.34
C ASP A 31 -2.04 -8.19 9.61
N TYR A 32 -1.17 -7.70 8.71
CA TYR A 32 0.28 -7.81 8.88
C TYR A 32 0.80 -7.05 10.09
N ALA A 33 0.34 -5.83 10.33
CA ALA A 33 0.71 -5.07 11.52
C ALA A 33 0.30 -5.80 12.81
N LYS A 34 -0.93 -6.34 12.86
CA LYS A 34 -1.45 -7.12 14.01
C LYS A 34 -0.67 -8.40 14.27
N ARG A 35 -0.21 -9.06 13.21
CA ARG A 35 0.64 -10.27 13.29
C ARG A 35 2.09 -9.96 13.69
N GLY A 36 2.43 -8.69 13.90
CA GLY A 36 3.73 -8.27 14.40
C GLY A 36 4.84 -8.24 13.36
N LEU A 37 4.52 -8.21 12.05
CA LEU A 37 5.52 -8.09 11.00
C LEU A 37 6.31 -6.77 11.09
N ASP A 38 7.48 -6.77 10.44
CA ASP A 38 8.44 -5.65 10.49
C ASP A 38 8.40 -4.75 9.26
N GLY A 39 7.68 -5.12 8.21
CA GLY A 39 7.54 -4.29 7.03
C GLY A 39 6.48 -4.81 6.06
N ILE A 40 6.04 -3.93 5.17
CA ILE A 40 5.04 -4.22 4.15
C ILE A 40 5.51 -3.63 2.82
N ILE A 41 5.43 -4.40 1.73
CA ILE A 41 5.58 -3.90 0.37
C ILE A 41 4.26 -4.12 -0.36
N SER A 42 3.70 -3.07 -0.94
CA SER A 42 2.62 -3.16 -1.93
C SER A 42 3.23 -3.08 -3.32
N VAL A 43 3.13 -4.16 -4.10
CA VAL A 43 3.58 -4.17 -5.50
C VAL A 43 2.37 -3.89 -6.38
N ILE A 44 2.44 -2.83 -7.20
CA ILE A 44 1.32 -2.38 -8.03
C ILE A 44 1.78 -2.27 -9.49
N PRO A 45 0.93 -2.56 -10.47
CA PRO A 45 1.20 -2.18 -11.86
C PRO A 45 1.34 -0.67 -12.00
N PHE A 46 2.15 -0.22 -12.95
CA PHE A 46 2.25 1.19 -13.29
C PHE A 46 0.87 1.80 -13.59
N ASN A 47 0.58 2.97 -13.00
CA ASN A 47 -0.70 3.66 -13.11
C ASN A 47 -1.95 2.86 -12.66
N CYS A 48 -1.78 1.87 -11.79
CA CYS A 48 -2.90 1.16 -11.18
C CYS A 48 -3.65 2.10 -10.21
N MET A 49 -4.80 2.66 -10.61
CA MET A 49 -5.59 3.58 -9.78
C MET A 49 -5.89 3.05 -8.35
N PRO A 50 -6.31 1.79 -8.13
CA PRO A 50 -6.45 1.24 -6.77
C PRO A 50 -5.13 1.17 -6.01
N GLY A 51 -4.04 0.80 -6.70
CA GLY A 51 -2.69 0.76 -6.12
C GLY A 51 -2.17 2.14 -5.70
N LEU A 52 -2.40 3.15 -6.54
CA LEU A 52 -2.09 4.55 -6.22
C LEU A 52 -2.94 5.06 -5.05
N THR A 53 -4.20 4.63 -4.96
CA THR A 53 -5.06 4.90 -3.80
C THR A 53 -4.44 4.34 -2.53
N VAL A 54 -3.99 3.08 -2.53
CA VAL A 54 -3.27 2.46 -1.39
C VAL A 54 -2.01 3.24 -1.05
N ALA A 55 -1.20 3.59 -2.05
CA ALA A 55 0.04 4.35 -1.84
C ALA A 55 -0.20 5.68 -1.13
N GLY A 56 -1.30 6.38 -1.44
CA GLY A 56 -1.70 7.61 -0.76
C GLY A 56 -2.01 7.45 0.73
N PHE A 57 -2.45 6.26 1.17
CA PHE A 57 -2.76 5.99 2.58
C PHE A 57 -1.56 5.53 3.41
N ILE A 58 -0.45 5.16 2.77
CA ILE A 58 0.75 4.63 3.45
C ILE A 58 1.23 5.56 4.59
N PRO A 59 1.42 6.89 4.42
CA PRO A 59 1.95 7.73 5.48
C PRO A 59 1.10 7.73 6.75
N LYS A 60 -0.23 7.77 6.59
CA LYS A 60 -1.17 7.67 7.71
C LYS A 60 -1.09 6.31 8.38
N PHE A 61 -1.12 5.24 7.60
CA PHE A 61 -1.01 3.88 8.12
C PHE A 61 0.27 3.69 8.95
N ARG A 62 1.42 4.17 8.46
CA ARG A 62 2.68 4.11 9.19
C ARG A 62 2.58 4.81 10.54
N LYS A 63 2.08 6.05 10.58
CA LYS A 63 1.87 6.82 11.81
C LYS A 63 1.00 6.08 12.81
N ASP A 64 -0.09 5.47 12.34
CA ASP A 64 -1.06 4.77 13.19
C ASP A 64 -0.54 3.41 13.69
N ASN A 65 0.54 2.86 13.11
CA ASN A 65 1.07 1.52 13.40
C ASN A 65 2.55 1.54 13.81
N ASN A 66 2.91 2.41 14.77
CA ASN A 66 4.25 2.52 15.35
C ASN A 66 5.36 2.67 14.29
N ASN A 67 5.08 3.44 13.23
CA ASN A 67 6.00 3.68 12.10
C ASN A 67 6.53 2.40 11.45
N ILE A 68 5.73 1.33 11.37
CA ILE A 68 6.08 0.15 10.56
C ILE A 68 6.48 0.58 9.13
N PRO A 69 7.63 0.15 8.60
CA PRO A 69 8.01 0.38 7.21
C PRO A 69 6.93 -0.13 6.25
N PHE A 70 6.43 0.74 5.38
CA PHE A 70 5.49 0.39 4.34
C PHE A 70 5.83 1.22 3.09
N VAL A 71 6.11 0.53 1.97
CA VAL A 71 6.41 1.15 0.67
C VAL A 71 5.50 0.58 -0.42
N SER A 72 5.17 1.42 -1.40
CA SER A 72 4.54 1.00 -2.66
C SER A 72 5.59 1.01 -3.77
N ILE A 73 5.64 -0.08 -4.53
CA ILE A 73 6.55 -0.25 -5.66
C ILE A 73 5.73 -0.45 -6.92
N GLU A 74 5.97 0.42 -7.90
CA GLU A 74 5.37 0.31 -9.23
C GLU A 74 6.22 -0.62 -10.11
N TYR A 75 5.55 -1.47 -10.87
CA TYR A 75 6.16 -2.38 -11.83
C TYR A 75 5.55 -2.19 -13.22
N ASP A 76 6.41 -1.89 -14.18
CA ASP A 76 6.09 -1.65 -15.59
C ASP A 76 6.78 -2.65 -16.54
N GLY A 77 7.57 -3.59 -16.00
CA GLY A 77 8.33 -4.57 -16.78
C GLY A 77 9.75 -4.14 -17.14
N PHE A 78 10.12 -2.87 -16.92
CA PHE A 78 11.46 -2.38 -17.18
C PHE A 78 12.34 -2.43 -15.92
N GLN A 79 13.66 -2.39 -16.12
CA GLN A 79 14.59 -2.14 -15.02
C GLN A 79 14.57 -0.65 -14.68
N ASP A 80 14.43 -0.36 -13.39
CA ASP A 80 14.40 0.99 -12.83
C ASP A 80 15.28 1.01 -11.58
N SER A 81 16.41 1.72 -11.66
CA SER A 81 17.35 1.86 -10.54
C SER A 81 16.71 2.58 -9.35
N THR A 82 15.70 3.43 -9.58
CA THR A 82 14.93 4.09 -8.52
C THR A 82 14.16 3.07 -7.70
N ARG A 83 13.63 2.02 -8.34
CA ARG A 83 12.95 0.91 -7.67
C ARG A 83 13.91 0.14 -6.77
N GLU A 84 15.12 -0.14 -7.25
CA GLU A 84 16.15 -0.83 -6.47
C GLU A 84 16.52 -0.04 -5.21
N VAL A 85 16.80 1.26 -5.35
CA VAL A 85 17.12 2.14 -4.20
C VAL A 85 15.97 2.21 -3.19
N LYS A 86 14.71 2.24 -3.65
CA LYS A 86 13.54 2.19 -2.76
C LYS A 86 13.48 0.89 -1.96
N ILE A 87 13.77 -0.24 -2.60
CA ILE A 87 13.79 -1.56 -1.94
C ILE A 87 14.94 -1.62 -0.93
N ASP A 88 16.13 -1.16 -1.28
CA ASP A 88 17.29 -1.14 -0.37
C ASP A 88 17.01 -0.29 0.87
N THR A 89 16.45 0.90 0.67
CA THR A 89 16.04 1.80 1.76
C THR A 89 14.99 1.13 2.64
N PHE A 90 13.99 0.46 2.05
CA PHE A 90 12.98 -0.27 2.80
C PHE A 90 13.59 -1.42 3.62
N VAL A 91 14.48 -2.22 3.05
CA VAL A 91 15.16 -3.32 3.74
C VAL A 91 15.97 -2.79 4.93
N ALA A 92 16.67 -1.67 4.77
CA ALA A 92 17.40 -1.02 5.86
C ALA A 92 16.45 -0.64 7.02
N GLN A 93 15.31 -0.02 6.73
CA GLN A 93 14.31 0.35 7.73
C GLN A 93 13.69 -0.87 8.44
N VAL A 94 13.44 -1.95 7.71
CA VAL A 94 12.93 -3.20 8.28
C VAL A 94 13.94 -3.84 9.23
N LYS A 95 15.22 -3.89 8.83
CA LYS A 95 16.31 -4.40 9.68
C LYS A 95 16.42 -3.63 10.99
N GLU A 96 16.42 -2.29 10.91
CA GLU A 96 16.47 -1.43 12.09
C GLU A 96 15.30 -1.69 13.04
N ARG A 97 14.07 -1.77 12.50
CA ARG A 97 12.88 -2.09 13.30
C ARG A 97 12.96 -3.46 13.95
N TYR A 98 13.39 -4.48 13.21
CA TYR A 98 13.52 -5.85 13.70
C TYR A 98 14.50 -5.93 14.88
N GLU A 99 15.68 -5.31 14.75
CA GLU A 99 16.66 -5.24 15.83
C GLU A 99 16.09 -4.53 17.06
N ASN A 100 15.44 -3.36 16.88
CA ASN A 100 14.81 -2.64 17.98
C ASN A 100 13.74 -3.47 18.72
N LYS A 101 12.99 -4.33 18.02
CA LYS A 101 12.05 -5.28 18.65
C LYS A 101 12.75 -6.40 19.42
N LYS A 102 13.91 -6.87 18.96
CA LYS A 102 14.69 -7.93 19.62
C LYS A 102 15.21 -7.48 20.99
N TYR A 103 15.67 -6.23 21.10
CA TYR A 103 16.18 -5.65 22.36
C TYR A 103 15.09 -5.17 23.33
N THR A 104 13.82 -5.14 22.91
CA THR A 104 12.68 -4.73 23.73
C THR A 104 11.81 -5.90 24.23
N LYS A 105 12.08 -7.14 23.78
CA LYS A 105 11.49 -8.33 24.39
C LYS A 105 12.20 -8.62 25.72
N PRO A 106 11.47 -8.79 26.85
CA PRO A 106 12.10 -9.23 28.09
C PRO A 106 12.73 -10.63 27.89
N LEU A 107 13.91 -10.81 28.47
CA LEU A 107 14.65 -12.08 28.56
C LEU A 107 13.77 -13.20 29.11
#